data_AF-A0A353K046-F1
#
_entry.id   AF-A0A353K046-F1
#
_cell.length_a   1.000
_cell.length_b   1.000
_cell.length_c   1.000
_cell.angle_alpha   90.00
_cell.angle_beta   90.00
_cell.angle_gamma   90.00
#
_symmetry.space_group_name_H-M   'P 1'
#
loop_
_entity.id
_entity.type
_entity.pdbx_description
1 polymer ?
#
loop_
_entity_poly.entity_id
_entity_poly.type
_entity_poly.pdbx_seq_one_letter_code
_entity_poly.pdbx_strand_id
1 'polypeptide(L)'
;MLAVEKNPMSSVSEAYRTLRTNIQYSSIDKEIRSILITSAGPGEGKSTVAANLALIISQADKKVILIDCDMRKPDIHKKFRIENKNGLTNLLLQNLSIEESVFKY
;
A
#
# COMPACT_ATOMS: atom_id res chain seq x y z
N MET A 1 -7.46 -6.63 6.72
CA MET A 1 -7.88 -5.74 7.83
C MET A 1 -7.05 -4.48 7.76
N LEU A 2 -7.68 -3.31 7.72
CA LEU A 2 -7.02 -2.01 7.81
C LEU A 2 -7.09 -1.57 9.29
N ALA A 3 -6.07 -1.96 10.06
CA ALA A 3 -5.99 -1.68 11.48
C ALA A 3 -5.84 -0.18 11.75
N VAL A 4 -5.06 0.49 10.91
CA VAL A 4 -4.79 1.94 10.97
C VAL A 4 -6.07 2.76 10.81
N GLU A 5 -6.95 2.35 9.91
CA GLU A 5 -8.26 2.97 9.71
C GLU A 5 -9.21 2.64 10.86
N LYS A 6 -9.32 1.36 11.24
CA LYS A 6 -10.31 0.90 12.23
C LYS A 6 -10.03 1.37 13.65
N ASN A 7 -8.77 1.38 14.07
CA ASN A 7 -8.37 1.80 15.41
C ASN A 7 -7.01 2.54 15.36
N PRO A 8 -7.02 3.85 15.03
CA PRO A 8 -5.80 4.64 14.86
C PRO A 8 -4.92 4.71 16.11
N MET A 9 -5.49 4.54 17.31
CA MET A 9 -4.76 4.63 18.59
C MET A 9 -4.34 3.26 19.16
N SER A 10 -4.56 2.18 18.41
CA SER A 10 -4.14 0.84 18.84
C SER A 10 -2.62 0.68 18.81
N SER A 11 -2.10 -0.26 19.61
CA SER A 11 -0.69 -0.68 19.57
C SER A 11 -0.25 -1.18 18.19
N VAL A 12 -1.17 -1.78 17.43
CA VAL A 12 -0.92 -2.21 16.05
C VAL A 12 -0.70 -1.00 15.14
N SER A 13 -1.51 0.05 15.27
CA SER A 13 -1.35 1.30 14.51
C SER A 13 -0.05 2.02 14.89
N GLU A 14 0.32 2.03 16.17
CA GLU A 14 1.63 2.55 16.61
C GLU A 14 2.80 1.76 16.02
N ALA A 15 2.70 0.44 15.91
CA ALA A 15 3.74 -0.35 15.23
C ALA A 15 3.94 0.08 13.77
N TYR A 16 2.87 0.45 13.05
CA TYR A 16 2.99 1.01 11.70
C TYR A 16 3.58 2.42 11.68
N ARG A 17 3.31 3.27 12.69
CA ARG A 17 3.97 4.58 12.84
C ARG A 17 5.47 4.41 13.04
N THR A 18 5.87 3.49 13.92
CA THR A 18 7.28 3.13 14.13
C THR A 18 7.92 2.61 12.84
N LEU A 19 7.24 1.72 12.09
CA LEU A 19 7.73 1.21 10.82
C LEU A 19 7.97 2.35 9.81
N ARG A 20 7.02 3.28 9.65
CA ARG A 20 7.19 4.46 8.77
C ARG A 20 8.43 5.25 9.17
N THR A 21 8.58 5.56 10.45
CA THR A 21 9.72 6.32 10.97
C THR A 21 11.04 5.60 10.69
N ASN A 22 11.10 4.30 10.92
CA ASN A 22 12.30 3.50 10.64
C ASN A 22 12.66 3.47 9.15
N ILE A 23 11.66 3.40 8.26
CA ILE A 23 11.89 3.51 6.82
C ILE A 23 12.42 4.89 6.47
N GLN A 24 11.84 5.97 7.02
CA GLN A 24 12.31 7.33 6.76
C GLN A 24 13.77 7.53 7.18
N TYR A 25 14.20 6.94 8.30
CA TYR A 25 15.57 7.04 8.79
C TYR A 25 16.55 6.02 8.18
N SER A 26 16.08 5.02 7.42
CA SER A 26 16.97 4.04 6.78
C SER A 26 17.78 4.65 5.62
N SER A 27 17.37 5.82 5.13
CA SER A 27 18.06 6.59 4.11
C SER A 27 18.13 8.05 4.52
N ILE A 28 19.23 8.42 5.17
CA ILE A 28 19.45 9.78 5.70
C ILE A 28 19.66 10.78 4.54
N ASP A 29 20.38 10.36 3.50
CA ASP A 29 20.80 11.26 2.42
C ASP A 29 19.77 11.39 1.28
N LYS A 30 18.82 10.45 1.18
CA LYS A 30 17.86 10.40 0.08
C LYS A 30 16.45 10.09 0.56
N GLU A 31 15.49 10.90 0.12
CA GLU A 31 14.07 10.64 0.37
C GLU A 31 13.64 9.36 -0.34
N ILE A 32 13.09 8.40 0.40
CA ILE A 32 12.52 7.17 -0.14
C ILE A 32 11.15 7.49 -0.74
N ARG A 33 11.02 7.32 -2.06
CA ARG A 33 9.78 7.59 -2.81
C ARG A 33 9.06 6.34 -3.32
N SER A 34 9.73 5.19 -3.28
CA SER A 34 9.20 3.91 -3.75
C SER A 34 9.65 2.79 -2.83
N ILE A 35 8.72 1.94 -2.40
CA ILE A 35 8.98 0.84 -1.48
C ILE A 35 8.36 -0.43 -2.07
N LEU A 36 9.16 -1.48 -2.22
CA LEU A 36 8.67 -2.82 -2.56
C LEU A 36 8.41 -3.60 -1.26
N ILE A 37 7.19 -4.13 -1.10
CA ILE A 37 6.85 -5.03 0.00
C ILE A 37 6.72 -6.45 -0.57
N THR A 38 7.54 -7.37 -0.07
CA THR A 38 7.53 -8.78 -0.46
C THR A 38 7.68 -9.68 0.77
N SER A 39 7.50 -10.98 0.60
CA SER A 39 7.57 -11.99 1.66
C SER A 39 8.21 -13.28 1.15
N ALA A 40 8.73 -14.12 2.03
CA ALA A 40 9.41 -15.35 1.64
C ALA A 40 8.39 -16.40 1.16
N GLY A 41 7.23 -16.46 1.82
CA GLY A 41 6.13 -17.35 1.49
C GLY A 41 4.79 -16.64 1.23
N PRO A 42 3.81 -17.36 0.66
CA PRO A 42 2.41 -16.93 0.63
C PRO A 42 1.82 -16.82 2.04
N GLY A 43 0.91 -15.86 2.27
CA GLY A 43 0.16 -15.76 3.53
C GLY A 43 0.86 -15.02 4.67
N GLU A 44 2.11 -14.59 4.52
CA GLU A 44 2.89 -13.88 5.55
C GLU A 44 2.43 -12.42 5.81
N GLY A 45 1.32 -11.99 5.19
CA GLY A 45 0.73 -10.70 5.48
C GLY A 45 1.29 -9.51 4.68
N LYS A 46 2.14 -9.73 3.66
CA LYS A 46 2.69 -8.68 2.79
C LYS A 46 1.68 -7.61 2.36
N SER A 47 0.52 -8.04 1.85
CA SER A 47 -0.54 -7.14 1.37
C SER A 47 -1.22 -6.38 2.50
N THR A 48 -1.28 -6.94 3.71
CA THR A 48 -1.82 -6.27 4.90
C THR A 48 -0.84 -5.21 5.39
N VAL A 49 0.46 -5.51 5.41
CA VAL A 49 1.52 -4.56 5.77
C VAL A 49 1.55 -3.41 4.78
N ALA A 50 1.56 -3.70 3.47
CA ALA A 50 1.57 -2.69 2.43
C ALA A 50 0.37 -1.72 2.53
N ALA A 51 -0.84 -2.26 2.74
CA ALA A 51 -2.05 -1.46 2.86
C ALA A 51 -2.04 -0.52 4.09
N ASN A 52 -1.67 -1.03 5.27
CA ASN A 52 -1.64 -0.22 6.49
C ASN A 52 -0.48 0.79 6.49
N LEU A 53 0.68 0.41 5.93
CA LEU A 53 1.80 1.34 5.77
C LEU A 53 1.43 2.48 4.83
N ALA A 54 0.76 2.21 3.71
CA ALA A 54 0.28 3.25 2.81
C ALA A 54 -0.66 4.25 3.50
N LEU A 55 -1.59 3.77 4.34
CA LEU A 55 -2.46 4.63 5.15
C LEU A 55 -1.70 5.49 6.17
N ILE A 56 -0.70 4.93 6.85
CA ILE A 56 0.11 5.68 7.82
C ILE A 56 0.98 6.74 7.14
N ILE A 57 1.47 6.46 5.93
CA ILE A 57 2.23 7.45 5.15
C ILE A 57 1.28 8.56 4.65
N SER A 58 0.07 8.21 4.17
CA SER A 58 -0.88 9.21 3.68
C SER A 58 -1.41 10.14 4.79
N GLN A 59 -1.53 9.64 6.03
CA GLN A 59 -1.89 10.47 7.20
C GLN A 59 -0.84 11.55 7.54
N ALA A 60 0.37 11.47 7.01
CA ALA A 60 1.40 12.50 7.16
C ALA A 60 1.38 13.53 6.00
N ASP A 61 0.21 13.79 5.43
CA ASP A 61 -0.04 14.70 4.29
C ASP A 61 0.80 14.40 3.03
N LYS A 62 1.24 13.15 2.87
CA LYS A 62 1.93 12.68 1.67
C LYS A 62 0.92 12.13 0.66
N LYS A 63 1.12 12.44 -0.62
CA LYS A 63 0.41 11.76 -1.71
C LYS A 63 1.01 10.37 -1.90
N VAL A 64 0.20 9.34 -1.64
CA VAL A 64 0.62 7.93 -1.70
C VAL A 64 -0.20 7.20 -2.75
N ILE A 65 0.49 6.40 -3.56
CA ILE A 65 -0.14 5.40 -4.43
C ILE A 65 0.27 4.01 -3.94
N LEU A 66 -0.71 3.13 -3.76
CA LEU A 66 -0.48 1.72 -3.46
C LEU A 66 -0.80 0.90 -4.69
N ILE A 67 0.19 0.15 -5.19
CA ILE A 67 0.08 -0.62 -6.42
C ILE A 67 0.12 -2.11 -6.05
N ASP A 68 -0.91 -2.87 -6.43
CA ASP A 68 -0.94 -4.34 -6.26
C ASP A 68 -0.22 -5.00 -7.45
N CYS A 69 1.04 -5.38 -7.24
CA CYS A 69 1.84 -6.08 -8.24
C CYS A 69 1.71 -7.62 -8.19
N ASP A 70 0.88 -8.18 -7.30
CA ASP A 70 0.62 -9.63 -7.24
C ASP A 70 -0.51 -10.01 -8.20
N MET A 71 -0.16 -10.27 -9.47
CA MET A 71 -1.15 -10.63 -10.50
C MET A 71 -1.71 -12.05 -10.35
N ARG A 72 -1.12 -12.90 -9.50
CA ARG A 72 -1.58 -14.29 -9.32
C ARG A 72 -2.69 -14.38 -8.29
N LYS A 73 -2.54 -13.68 -7.16
CA LYS A 73 -3.54 -13.67 -6.08
C LYS A 73 -3.70 -12.24 -5.52
N PRO A 74 -4.21 -11.29 -6.33
CA PRO A 74 -4.39 -9.91 -5.87
C PRO A 74 -5.42 -9.86 -4.73
N ASP A 75 -5.11 -9.08 -3.70
CA ASP A 75 -5.93 -8.98 -2.48
C ASP A 75 -6.06 -7.53 -1.96
N ILE A 76 -5.32 -6.57 -2.53
CA ILE A 76 -5.43 -5.17 -2.12
C ILE A 76 -6.84 -4.63 -2.38
N HIS A 77 -7.38 -4.83 -3.59
CA HIS A 77 -8.72 -4.36 -3.95
C HIS A 77 -9.81 -4.85 -2.96
N LYS A 78 -9.70 -6.08 -2.45
CA LYS A 78 -10.62 -6.64 -1.46
C LYS A 78 -10.50 -5.96 -0.10
N LYS A 79 -9.28 -5.62 0.34
CA LYS A 79 -9.04 -4.91 1.61
C LYS A 79 -9.64 -3.52 1.60
N PHE A 80 -9.54 -2.82 0.47
CA PHE A 80 -10.09 -1.48 0.28
C PHE A 80 -11.55 -1.47 -0.19
N ARG A 81 -12.14 -2.65 -0.46
CA ARG A 81 -13.52 -2.82 -0.95
C ARG A 81 -13.78 -2.07 -2.27
N ILE A 82 -12.82 -2.14 -3.17
CA ILE A 82 -12.87 -1.52 -4.50
C ILE A 82 -13.03 -2.59 -5.59
N GLU A 83 -13.69 -2.23 -6.68
CA GLU A 83 -13.76 -3.11 -7.86
C GLU A 83 -12.39 -3.20 -8.53
N ASN A 84 -12.05 -4.38 -9.05
CA ASN A 84 -10.78 -4.63 -9.75
C ASN A 84 -11.00 -4.85 -11.26
N LYS A 85 -11.85 -3.99 -11.88
CA LYS A 85 -12.16 -4.06 -13.32
C LYS A 85 -11.05 -3.48 -14.18
N ASN A 86 -10.53 -2.33 -13.75
CA ASN A 86 -9.45 -1.60 -14.41
C ASN A 86 -8.31 -1.43 -13.40
N GLY A 87 -7.14 -1.97 -13.71
CA GLY A 87 -5.98 -1.87 -12.81
C GLY A 87 -4.65 -1.93 -13.56
N LEU A 88 -3.60 -2.32 -12.84
CA LEU A 88 -2.23 -2.32 -13.35
C LEU A 88 -2.07 -3.10 -14.66
N THR A 89 -2.72 -4.26 -14.79
CA THR A 89 -2.64 -5.07 -16.01
C THR A 89 -3.26 -4.37 -17.21
N ASN A 90 -4.39 -3.67 -17.05
CA ASN A 90 -5.02 -2.91 -18.13
C ASN A 90 -4.19 -1.69 -18.51
N LEU A 91 -3.64 -0.98 -17.52
CA LEU A 91 -2.72 0.14 -17.74
C LEU A 91 -1.51 -0.28 -18.59
N LEU A 92 -0.92 -1.44 -18.30
CA LEU A 92 0.27 -1.93 -18.99
C LEU A 92 0.00 -2.54 -20.37
N LEU A 93 -1.19 -3.13 -20.59
CA LEU A 93 -1.46 -3.94 -21.79
C LEU A 93 -2.52 -3.36 -22.74
N GLN A 94 -3.38 -2.46 -22.29
CA GLN A 94 -4.60 -2.05 -23.01
C GLN A 94 -4.68 -0.53 -23.26
N ASN A 95 -3.57 0.20 -23.15
CA ASN A 95 -3.50 1.66 -23.31
C ASN A 95 -4.53 2.43 -22.46
N LEU A 96 -4.90 1.89 -21.30
CA LEU A 96 -5.73 2.61 -20.33
C LEU A 96 -4.94 3.81 -19.80
N SER A 97 -5.59 4.94 -19.53
CA SER A 97 -4.91 6.07 -18.88
C SER A 97 -4.62 5.77 -17.40
N ILE A 98 -3.68 6.52 -16.81
CA ILE A 98 -3.38 6.41 -15.37
C ILE A 98 -4.64 6.75 -14.56
N GLU A 99 -5.34 7.81 -14.97
CA GLU A 99 -6.55 8.32 -14.33
C GLU A 99 -7.68 7.29 -14.29
N GLU A 100 -7.82 6.48 -15.34
CA GLU A 100 -8.82 5.40 -15.41
C GLU A 100 -8.41 4.14 -14.62
N SER A 101 -7.13 4.01 -14.28
CA SER A 101 -6.56 2.84 -13.57
C SER A 101 -6.35 3.07 -12.07
N VAL A 102 -6.46 4.33 -11.61
CA VAL A 102 -6.21 4.71 -10.22
C VAL A 102 -7.53 4.97 -9.50
N PHE A 103 -7.73 4.24 -8.39
CA PHE A 103 -8.83 4.51 -7.48
C PHE A 103 -8.40 5.49 -6.38
N LYS A 104 -9.18 6.56 -6.18
CA LYS A 104 -8.98 7.48 -5.06
C LYS A 104 -9.73 6.95 -3.84
N TYR A 105 -8.95 6.50 -2.85
CA TYR A 105 -9.44 6.05 -1.54
C TYR A 105 -9.48 7.20 -0.55
#